data_AF-A0A7S0RMR9-F1
#
_entry.id   AF-A0A7S0RMR9-F1
#
_cell.length_a   1.000
_cell.length_b   1.000
_cell.length_c   1.000
_cell.angle_alpha   90.00
_cell.angle_beta   90.00
_cell.angle_gamma   90.00
#
_symmetry.space_group_name_H-M   'P 1'
#
loop_
_entity.id
_entity.type
_entity.pdbx_description
1 polymer ?
#
loop_
_entity_poly.entity_id
_entity_poly.type
_entity_poly.pdbx_seq_one_letter_code
_entity_poly.pdbx_strand_id
1 'polypeptide(L)'
;SVSAGLLVPRLFTPALSLDQQAHQHSHSSDYLTEHIQMSSALRRVAIDGSILEGGGQILRNAAALSAITGQVVDVSKIRAGRAKPGLAAQHLTGLTLVTALSNGSMEGGELRSSHVELTPGQLACGAYLADVQTA
;
A
#
# COMPACT_ATOMS: atom_id res chain seq x y z
N SER A 1 -0.08 -66.55 -20.40
CA SER A 1 -0.75 -66.74 -19.10
C SER A 1 -1.52 -65.48 -18.76
N VAL A 2 -2.65 -65.64 -18.08
CA VAL A 2 -3.87 -64.83 -18.11
C VAL A 2 -3.78 -63.52 -17.29
N SER A 3 -4.56 -62.53 -17.75
CA SER A 3 -4.89 -61.23 -17.15
C SER A 3 -5.40 -61.32 -15.70
N ALA A 4 -5.08 -60.32 -14.86
CA ALA A 4 -5.83 -60.03 -13.63
C ALA A 4 -5.69 -58.55 -13.23
N GLY A 5 -6.75 -57.77 -13.48
CA GLY A 5 -6.98 -56.47 -12.85
C GLY A 5 -7.65 -56.65 -11.48
N LEU A 6 -7.27 -55.83 -10.52
CA LEU A 6 -7.94 -55.65 -9.22
C LEU A 6 -7.48 -54.29 -8.66
N LEU A 7 -8.25 -53.49 -7.96
CA LEU A 7 -9.69 -53.36 -7.73
C LEU A 7 -9.77 -52.09 -6.88
N VAL A 8 -10.40 -51.04 -7.40
CA VAL A 8 -10.58 -49.78 -6.66
C VAL A 8 -11.50 -50.07 -5.46
N PRO A 9 -11.13 -49.73 -4.21
CA PRO A 9 -12.04 -49.95 -3.10
C PRO A 9 -13.20 -48.96 -3.22
N ARG A 10 -14.37 -49.49 -3.57
CA ARG A 10 -15.67 -48.84 -3.42
C ARG A 10 -15.91 -48.62 -1.93
N LEU A 11 -15.61 -47.42 -1.44
CA LEU A 11 -16.14 -46.97 -0.16
C LEU A 11 -17.59 -46.59 -0.36
N PHE A 12 -18.42 -47.48 0.16
CA PHE A 12 -19.84 -47.39 0.45
C PHE A 12 -20.21 -45.98 0.93
N THR A 13 -20.82 -45.17 0.06
CA THR A 13 -21.55 -43.97 0.49
C THR A 13 -22.89 -44.43 1.07
N PRO A 14 -23.20 -44.22 2.35
CA PRO A 14 -24.60 -44.23 2.74
C PRO A 14 -25.28 -43.05 2.04
N ALA A 15 -26.44 -43.32 1.44
CA ALA A 15 -27.28 -42.31 0.83
C ALA A 15 -27.67 -41.26 1.88
N LEU A 16 -26.95 -40.14 1.91
CA LEU A 16 -27.37 -38.94 2.62
C LEU A 16 -28.43 -38.26 1.77
N SER A 17 -29.55 -37.94 2.42
CA SER A 17 -30.70 -37.26 1.83
C SER A 17 -30.29 -35.96 1.15
N LEU A 18 -30.90 -35.73 -0.03
CA LEU A 18 -30.70 -34.55 -0.89
C LEU A 18 -30.98 -33.20 -0.21
N ASP A 19 -31.62 -33.20 0.97
CA ASP A 19 -31.93 -31.98 1.71
C ASP A 19 -30.76 -31.43 2.54
N GLN A 20 -29.68 -32.19 2.71
CA GLN A 20 -28.57 -31.80 3.61
C GLN A 20 -27.32 -31.27 2.87
N GLN A 21 -27.36 -31.12 1.54
CA GLN A 21 -26.25 -30.57 0.74
C GLN A 21 -26.37 -29.06 0.44
N ALA A 22 -27.49 -28.42 0.77
CA ALA A 22 -27.69 -26.99 0.49
C ALA A 22 -27.17 -26.04 1.60
N HIS A 23 -26.77 -26.56 2.77
CA HIS A 23 -26.41 -25.73 3.94
C HIS A 23 -24.93 -25.67 4.30
N GLN A 24 -24.04 -26.31 3.55
CA GLN A 24 -22.59 -26.21 3.76
C GLN A 24 -21.86 -25.35 2.72
N HIS A 25 -22.56 -24.82 1.72
CA HIS A 25 -21.96 -24.06 0.63
C HIS A 25 -22.08 -22.53 0.73
N SER A 26 -22.67 -22.00 1.80
CA SER A 26 -22.90 -20.55 1.95
C SER A 26 -21.95 -19.82 2.89
N HIS A 27 -21.04 -20.50 3.61
CA HIS A 27 -20.18 -19.84 4.61
C HIS A 27 -18.71 -19.75 4.25
N SER A 28 -18.27 -20.35 3.15
CA SER A 28 -16.86 -20.28 2.72
C SER A 28 -16.50 -19.00 1.95
N SER A 29 -17.48 -18.20 1.50
CA SER A 29 -17.23 -16.93 0.79
C SER A 29 -17.05 -15.72 1.72
N ASP A 30 -17.55 -15.81 2.96
CA ASP A 30 -17.61 -14.67 3.87
C ASP A 30 -16.27 -14.42 4.59
N TYR A 31 -15.48 -15.47 4.84
CA TYR A 31 -14.16 -15.34 5.47
C TYR A 31 -13.13 -14.56 4.62
N LEU A 32 -13.25 -14.62 3.29
CA LEU A 32 -12.30 -13.95 2.40
C LEU A 32 -12.58 -12.44 2.32
N THR A 33 -13.83 -12.05 2.55
CA THR A 33 -14.26 -10.65 2.52
C THR A 33 -13.88 -9.96 3.84
N GLU A 34 -14.10 -10.62 4.98
CA GLU A 34 -13.75 -10.05 6.30
C GLU A 34 -12.24 -9.91 6.52
N HIS A 35 -11.42 -10.81 5.96
CA HIS A 35 -9.97 -10.78 6.15
C HIS A 35 -9.25 -9.66 5.38
N ILE A 36 -9.86 -9.10 4.33
CA ILE A 36 -9.26 -7.99 3.56
C ILE A 36 -9.56 -6.63 4.23
N GLN A 37 -10.62 -6.53 5.05
CA GLN A 37 -11.07 -5.27 5.65
C GLN A 37 -10.40 -4.91 6.98
N MET A 38 -9.70 -5.84 7.66
CA MET A 38 -9.12 -5.58 8.99
C MET A 38 -7.73 -4.89 8.99
N SER A 39 -7.14 -4.57 7.84
CA SER A 39 -5.78 -3.98 7.78
C SER A 39 -5.72 -2.50 7.33
N SER A 40 -6.84 -1.88 6.96
CA SER A 40 -6.89 -0.49 6.47
C SER A 40 -7.04 0.57 7.58
N ALA A 41 -6.92 0.19 8.86
CA ALA A 41 -6.89 1.16 9.94
C ALA A 41 -5.60 1.99 9.83
N LEU A 42 -5.73 3.23 9.30
CA LEU A 42 -4.85 4.40 9.37
C LEU A 42 -3.52 4.22 10.14
N ARG A 43 -2.65 3.33 9.67
CA ARG A 43 -1.34 3.13 10.30
C ARG A 43 -0.44 4.23 9.78
N ARG A 44 -0.28 5.29 10.58
CA ARG A 44 0.69 6.36 10.35
C ARG A 44 2.10 5.82 10.58
N VAL A 45 2.98 6.04 9.61
CA VAL A 45 4.40 5.69 9.70
C VAL A 45 5.20 6.97 9.90
N ALA A 46 5.81 7.11 11.08
CA ALA A 46 6.70 8.22 11.41
C ALA A 46 8.13 7.93 10.95
N ILE A 47 8.76 8.89 10.29
CA ILE A 47 10.08 8.75 9.66
C ILE A 47 10.97 9.93 10.06
N ASP A 48 12.21 9.64 10.47
CA ASP A 48 13.24 10.66 10.64
C ASP A 48 13.92 10.93 9.28
N GLY A 49 13.77 12.15 8.75
CA GLY A 49 14.31 12.60 7.47
C GLY A 49 15.74 13.15 7.54
N SER A 50 16.40 13.05 8.70
CA SER A 50 17.81 13.45 8.86
C SER A 50 18.80 12.33 8.53
N ILE A 51 18.34 11.07 8.51
CA ILE A 51 19.15 9.89 8.22
C ILE A 51 19.43 9.70 6.70
N LEU A 52 20.38 8.81 6.38
CA LEU A 52 20.92 8.56 5.02
C LEU A 52 21.62 9.77 4.38
N GLU A 53 21.69 9.84 3.05
CA GLU A 53 22.40 10.88 2.30
C GLU A 53 21.70 12.25 2.29
N GLY A 54 21.16 12.69 3.43
CA GLY A 54 20.48 13.97 3.58
C GLY A 54 19.10 14.01 2.94
N GLY A 55 18.22 13.10 3.39
CA GLY A 55 16.75 13.18 3.33
C GLY A 55 16.07 12.96 1.98
N GLY A 56 16.75 13.23 0.85
CA GLY A 56 16.10 13.19 -0.47
C GLY A 56 15.64 11.80 -0.91
N GLN A 57 16.43 10.76 -0.62
CA GLN A 57 16.05 9.37 -0.94
C GLN A 57 14.89 8.89 -0.06
N ILE A 58 14.89 9.27 1.22
CA ILE A 58 13.85 8.92 2.18
C ILE A 58 12.50 9.46 1.71
N LEU A 59 12.45 10.74 1.33
CA LEU A 59 11.20 11.36 0.88
C LEU A 59 10.59 10.65 -0.33
N ARG A 60 11.41 10.30 -1.33
CA ARG A 60 10.92 9.60 -2.53
C ARG A 60 10.37 8.23 -2.20
N ASN A 61 11.11 7.45 -1.42
CA ASN A 61 10.69 6.11 -1.04
C ASN A 61 9.45 6.15 -0.15
N ALA A 62 9.43 7.03 0.84
CA ALA A 62 8.32 7.18 1.76
C ALA A 62 7.04 7.60 1.04
N ALA A 63 7.12 8.54 0.09
CA ALA A 63 5.98 8.95 -0.73
C ALA A 63 5.48 7.82 -1.63
N ALA A 64 6.38 7.14 -2.36
CA ALA A 64 5.99 6.03 -3.24
C ALA A 64 5.35 4.88 -2.46
N LEU A 65 5.94 4.51 -1.31
CA LEU A 65 5.41 3.46 -0.45
C LEU A 65 4.05 3.87 0.15
N SER A 66 3.90 5.11 0.61
CA SER A 66 2.62 5.65 1.09
C SER A 66 1.51 5.47 0.05
N ALA A 67 1.77 5.87 -1.19
CA ALA A 67 0.81 5.74 -2.29
C ALA A 67 0.47 4.27 -2.65
N ILE A 68 1.44 3.35 -2.53
CA ILE A 68 1.24 1.92 -2.83
C ILE A 68 0.51 1.20 -1.69
N THR A 69 0.85 1.50 -0.43
CA THR A 69 0.33 0.78 0.75
C THR A 69 -0.93 1.41 1.34
N GLY A 70 -1.28 2.63 0.91
CA GLY A 70 -2.41 3.38 1.48
C GLY A 70 -2.15 3.87 2.91
N GLN A 71 -0.89 3.87 3.36
CA GLN A 71 -0.53 4.29 4.72
C GLN A 71 -0.14 5.77 4.77
N VAL A 72 -0.63 6.47 5.80
CA VAL A 72 -0.20 7.85 6.08
C VAL A 72 1.28 7.83 6.46
N VAL A 73 2.05 8.76 5.91
CA VAL A 73 3.48 8.91 6.21
C VAL A 73 3.73 10.30 6.77
N ASP A 74 4.51 10.35 7.84
CA ASP A 74 4.88 11.58 8.54
C ASP A 74 6.41 11.65 8.62
N VAL A 75 7.02 12.59 7.88
CA VAL A 75 8.48 12.74 7.81
C VAL A 75 8.89 14.02 8.52
N SER A 76 9.75 13.89 9.54
CA SER A 76 10.29 15.02 10.30
C SER A 76 11.79 15.23 10.02
N LYS A 77 12.37 16.34 10.48
CA LYS A 77 13.81 16.67 10.36
C LYS A 77 14.37 16.56 8.93
N ILE A 78 13.55 16.91 7.94
CA ILE A 78 13.91 16.80 6.53
C ILE A 78 15.21 17.55 6.24
N ARG A 79 16.25 16.82 5.81
CA ARG A 79 17.55 17.38 5.44
C ARG A 79 18.21 18.22 6.54
N ALA A 80 17.96 17.91 7.82
CA ALA A 80 18.45 18.70 8.95
C ALA A 80 19.98 18.88 8.98
N GLY A 81 20.75 17.90 8.48
CA GLY A 81 22.22 17.96 8.41
C GLY A 81 22.81 18.67 7.18
N ARG A 82 21.99 19.30 6.32
CA ARG A 82 22.46 19.98 5.09
C ARG A 82 22.55 21.49 5.30
N ALA A 83 23.47 22.14 4.57
CA ALA A 83 23.63 23.61 4.59
C ALA A 83 22.34 24.39 4.27
N LYS A 84 21.47 23.83 3.42
CA LYS A 84 20.13 24.36 3.16
C LYS A 84 19.11 23.27 3.55
N PRO A 85 18.63 23.23 4.81
CA PRO A 85 17.74 22.18 5.30
C PRO A 85 16.33 22.27 4.70
N GLY A 86 15.49 21.30 5.07
CA GLY A 86 14.10 21.19 4.63
C GLY A 86 13.91 20.76 3.18
N LEU A 87 12.65 20.74 2.76
CA LEU A 87 12.23 20.46 1.39
C LEU A 87 12.93 21.40 0.40
N ALA A 88 13.26 20.85 -0.75
CA ALA A 88 13.86 21.58 -1.87
C ALA A 88 12.91 21.45 -3.06
N ALA A 89 13.09 22.24 -4.11
CA ALA A 89 12.16 22.28 -5.24
C ALA A 89 11.91 20.88 -5.83
N GLN A 90 12.96 20.07 -6.02
CA GLN A 90 12.84 18.70 -6.50
C GLN A 90 12.08 17.76 -5.56
N HIS A 91 12.12 18.01 -4.25
CA HIS A 91 11.32 17.23 -3.29
C HIS A 91 9.85 17.60 -3.44
N LEU A 92 9.53 18.89 -3.48
CA LEU A 92 8.17 19.36 -3.65
C LEU A 92 7.53 18.82 -4.92
N THR A 93 8.21 18.95 -6.08
CA THR A 93 7.68 18.44 -7.34
C THR A 93 7.36 16.94 -7.26
N GLY A 94 8.26 16.15 -6.68
CA GLY A 94 8.04 14.71 -6.51
C GLY A 94 6.89 14.38 -5.56
N LEU A 95 6.81 15.07 -4.43
CA LEU A 95 5.74 14.86 -3.44
C LEU A 95 4.39 15.28 -4.01
N THR A 96 4.29 16.45 -4.63
CA THR A 96 3.07 16.93 -5.31
C THR A 96 2.61 15.96 -6.38
N LEU A 97 3.52 15.41 -7.19
CA LEU A 97 3.19 14.41 -8.20
C LEU A 97 2.57 13.16 -7.55
N VAL A 98 3.19 12.63 -6.49
CA VAL A 98 2.68 11.44 -5.78
C VAL A 98 1.32 11.70 -5.14
N THR A 99 1.15 12.85 -4.48
CA THR A 99 -0.15 13.25 -3.90
C THR A 99 -1.25 13.31 -4.96
N ALA A 100 -0.94 13.86 -6.14
CA ALA A 100 -1.88 13.89 -7.28
C ALA A 100 -2.18 12.49 -7.83
N LEU A 101 -1.18 11.63 -7.96
CA LEU A 101 -1.34 10.23 -8.40
C LEU A 101 -2.24 9.43 -7.47
N SER A 102 -2.15 9.67 -6.16
CA SER A 102 -2.94 8.96 -5.16
C SER A 102 -4.27 9.62 -4.82
N ASN A 103 -4.68 10.72 -5.48
CA ASN A 103 -5.80 11.56 -5.01
C ASN A 103 -5.75 11.84 -3.50
N GLY A 104 -4.53 12.08 -3.00
CA GLY A 104 -4.25 12.24 -1.58
C GLY A 104 -4.22 13.70 -1.16
N SER A 105 -3.81 13.93 0.08
CA SER A 105 -3.47 15.26 0.60
C SER A 105 -2.03 15.28 1.14
N MET A 106 -1.49 16.49 1.25
CA MET A 106 -0.16 16.74 1.79
C MET A 106 -0.22 17.96 2.71
N GLU A 107 0.37 17.84 3.90
CA GLU A 107 0.58 18.96 4.83
C GLU A 107 2.08 19.25 4.97
N GLY A 108 2.47 20.52 5.14
CA GLY A 108 3.88 20.92 5.21
C GLY A 108 4.63 20.87 3.87
N GLY A 109 3.91 20.76 2.75
CA GLY A 109 4.46 20.71 1.38
C GLY A 109 4.93 22.07 0.86
N GLU A 110 5.82 22.75 1.56
CA GLU A 110 6.38 24.05 1.18
C GLU A 110 7.91 24.06 1.18
N LEU A 111 8.51 25.00 0.44
CA LEU A 111 9.96 25.08 0.31
C LEU A 111 10.59 25.31 1.69
N ARG A 112 11.65 24.56 2.01
CA ARG A 112 12.34 24.58 3.31
C ARG A 112 11.56 24.03 4.49
N SER A 113 10.35 23.48 4.31
CA SER A 113 9.69 22.78 5.40
C SER A 113 10.56 21.64 5.93
N SER A 114 10.67 21.54 7.26
CA SER A 114 11.36 20.45 7.94
C SER A 114 10.46 19.25 8.22
N HIS A 115 9.19 19.35 7.86
CA HIS A 115 8.15 18.36 8.14
C HIS A 115 7.22 18.21 6.94
N VAL A 116 6.80 16.99 6.64
CA VAL A 116 5.73 16.75 5.67
C VAL A 116 4.90 15.55 6.09
N GLU A 117 3.59 15.68 5.94
CA GLU A 117 2.65 14.58 6.08
C GLU A 117 2.03 14.28 4.72
N LEU A 118 1.99 13.00 4.35
CA LEU A 118 1.34 12.49 3.16
C LEU A 118 0.20 11.57 3.58
N THR A 119 -1.01 11.93 3.18
CA THR A 119 -2.18 11.07 3.33
C THR A 119 -2.59 10.57 1.94
N PRO A 120 -2.31 9.29 1.61
CA PRO A 120 -2.66 8.74 0.30
C PRO A 120 -4.16 8.49 0.21
N GLY A 121 -4.73 8.65 -0.97
CA GLY A 121 -6.09 8.23 -1.32
C GLY A 121 -6.07 7.01 -2.25
N GLN A 122 -7.09 6.89 -3.09
CA GLN A 122 -7.08 5.88 -4.15
C GLN A 122 -6.20 6.31 -5.33
N LEU A 123 -5.29 5.43 -5.75
CA LEU A 123 -4.48 5.59 -6.95
C LEU A 123 -5.38 5.78 -8.18
N ALA A 124 -5.13 6.85 -8.94
CA ALA A 124 -5.78 7.10 -10.22
C ALA A 124 -4.83 6.84 -11.38
N CYS A 125 -5.35 6.19 -12.42
CA CYS A 125 -4.67 6.06 -13.69
C CYS A 125 -4.87 7.34 -14.52
N GLY A 126 -3.82 7.86 -15.13
CA GLY A 126 -3.91 9.07 -15.94
C GLY A 126 -2.55 9.58 -16.43
N ALA A 127 -2.58 10.72 -17.14
CA ALA A 127 -1.38 11.45 -17.53
C ALA A 127 -1.07 12.52 -16.49
N TYR A 128 0.14 12.50 -15.96
CA TYR A 128 0.61 13.46 -14.96
C TYR A 128 1.89 14.12 -15.46
N LEU A 129 1.96 15.44 -15.36
CA LEU A 129 3.14 16.23 -15.72
C LEU A 129 3.76 16.80 -14.46
N ALA A 130 5.05 16.58 -14.30
CA ALA A 130 5.84 17.10 -13.19
C ALA A 130 7.00 17.91 -13.77
N ASP A 131 6.96 19.22 -13.59
CA ASP A 131 8.02 20.14 -14.00
C ASP A 131 8.84 20.54 -12.77
N VAL A 132 10.13 20.18 -12.77
CA VAL A 132 11.07 20.60 -11.74
C VAL A 132 11.67 21.92 -12.24
N GLN A 133 10.98 23.03 -11.96
CA GLN A 133 11.27 24.32 -12.59
C GLN A 133 12.71 24.83 -12.34
N THR A 134 13.44 24.33 -11.33
CA THR A 134 14.86 24.64 -11.06
C THR A 134 15.53 23.61 -10.14
N ALA A 135 16.84 23.37 -10.29
CA ALA A 135 17.69 22.50 -9.46
C ALA A 135 18.55 23.26 -8.44
#